data_AF-A0A957EPI1-F1
#
_entry.id   AF-A0A957EPI1-F1
#
_cell.length_a   1.000
_cell.length_b   1.000
_cell.length_c   1.000
_cell.angle_alpha   90.00
_cell.angle_beta   90.00
_cell.angle_gamma   90.00
#
_symmetry.space_group_name_H-M   'P 1'
#
loop_
_entity.id
_entity.type
_entity.pdbx_description
1 polymer ?
#
loop_
_entity_poly.entity_id
_entity_poly.type
_entity_poly.pdbx_seq_one_letter_code
_entity_poly.pdbx_strand_id
1 'polypeptide(L)'
;MGFAMVENIYYFVHVYADGGMEAWGTNVFVRSILFGLNHALFSSMTGLGIAIARMATNPLLRFAAPVIGWSTAMFLHFLHNFTVSFDNLLCLVAFIFDWGGLALTMVIIVWALYQERQWLRKYLVEEVQLGVLTLNQYETVCSGRKRSGHRFQTLLSQGLRPYWQLSRFYYRCSELAYKKHHFALFQDARNQQLIEDIRQDLTTLGR
;
A
#
# COMPACT_ATOMS: atom_id res chain seq x y z
N MET A 1 4.97 -8.40 -10.70
CA MET A 1 4.66 -9.83 -10.44
C MET A 1 4.86 -10.71 -11.68
N GLY A 2 4.26 -10.42 -12.85
CA GLY A 2 4.44 -11.26 -14.05
C GLY A 2 5.90 -11.39 -14.52
N PHE A 3 6.66 -10.29 -14.53
CA PHE A 3 8.08 -10.29 -14.91
C PHE A 3 8.95 -11.18 -13.99
N ALA A 4 8.82 -11.00 -12.68
CA ALA A 4 9.53 -11.78 -11.67
C ALA A 4 9.26 -13.28 -11.76
N MET A 5 8.02 -13.67 -12.11
CA MET A 5 7.66 -15.08 -12.30
C MET A 5 8.42 -15.70 -13.47
N VAL A 6 8.44 -15.04 -14.63
CA VAL A 6 9.15 -15.53 -15.83
C VAL A 6 10.66 -15.61 -15.57
N GLU A 7 11.22 -14.59 -14.91
CA GLU A 7 12.63 -14.55 -14.54
C GLU A 7 13.00 -15.69 -13.57
N ASN A 8 12.22 -15.90 -12.52
CA ASN A 8 12.49 -16.97 -11.55
C ASN A 8 12.43 -18.35 -12.19
N ILE A 9 11.49 -18.59 -13.10
CA ILE A 9 11.42 -19.85 -13.86
C ILE A 9 12.71 -20.06 -14.67
N TYR A 10 13.20 -19.02 -15.36
CA TYR A 10 14.43 -19.10 -16.14
C TYR A 10 15.65 -19.49 -15.28
N TYR A 11 15.81 -18.84 -14.11
CA TYR A 11 16.88 -19.14 -13.16
C TYR A 11 16.74 -20.54 -12.55
N PHE A 12 15.52 -20.98 -12.25
CA PHE A 12 15.28 -22.31 -11.70
C PHE A 12 15.68 -23.40 -12.69
N VAL A 13 15.34 -23.24 -13.98
CA VAL A 13 15.71 -24.21 -15.02
C VAL A 13 17.23 -24.27 -15.22
N HIS A 14 17.90 -23.12 -15.31
CA HIS A 14 19.35 -23.08 -15.53
C HIS A 14 20.13 -23.62 -14.34
N VAL A 15 19.83 -23.17 -13.12
CA VAL A 15 20.56 -23.63 -11.92
C VAL A 15 20.35 -25.11 -11.66
N TYR A 16 19.17 -25.66 -11.99
CA TYR A 16 18.94 -27.09 -11.91
C TYR A 16 19.79 -27.87 -12.92
N ALA A 17 19.89 -27.37 -14.16
CA ALA A 17 20.69 -28.00 -15.20
C ALA A 17 22.20 -28.02 -14.85
N ASP A 18 22.71 -26.94 -14.24
CA ASP A 18 24.14 -26.79 -13.96
C ASP A 18 24.56 -27.38 -12.61
N GLY A 19 23.72 -27.28 -11.57
CA GLY A 19 24.08 -27.61 -10.19
C GLY A 19 23.20 -28.67 -9.51
N GLY A 20 22.25 -29.25 -10.24
CA GLY A 20 21.38 -30.30 -9.73
C GLY A 20 20.40 -29.84 -8.64
N MET A 21 19.86 -30.80 -7.90
CA MET A 21 18.76 -30.57 -6.94
C MET A 21 19.16 -29.67 -5.75
N GLU A 22 20.40 -29.79 -5.27
CA GLU A 22 20.89 -29.03 -4.12
C GLU A 22 21.08 -27.53 -4.45
N ALA A 23 21.73 -27.22 -5.58
CA ALA A 23 21.88 -25.85 -6.04
C ALA A 23 20.52 -25.22 -6.37
N TRP A 24 19.61 -25.99 -6.97
CA TRP A 24 18.25 -25.55 -7.23
C TRP A 24 17.49 -25.20 -5.94
N GLY A 25 17.54 -26.06 -4.92
CA GLY A 25 16.87 -25.81 -3.64
C GLY A 25 17.38 -24.55 -2.94
N THR A 26 18.71 -24.36 -2.94
CA THR A 26 19.33 -23.13 -2.41
C THR A 26 18.87 -21.89 -3.18
N ASN A 27 18.85 -21.95 -4.51
CA ASN A 27 18.39 -20.84 -5.35
C ASN A 27 16.91 -20.48 -5.11
N VAL A 28 16.04 -21.49 -4.97
CA VAL A 28 14.62 -21.27 -4.62
C VAL A 28 14.50 -20.57 -3.28
N PHE A 29 15.24 -21.01 -2.25
CA PHE A 29 15.22 -20.37 -0.93
C PHE A 29 15.68 -18.91 -0.99
N VAL A 30 16.84 -18.66 -1.61
CA VAL A 30 17.42 -17.31 -1.73
C VAL A 30 16.46 -16.38 -2.48
N ARG A 31 15.97 -16.79 -3.66
CA ARG A 31 15.10 -15.94 -4.48
C ARG A 31 13.70 -15.76 -3.91
N SER A 32 13.14 -16.77 -3.24
CA SER A 32 11.76 -16.71 -2.73
C SER A 32 11.67 -16.09 -1.34
N ILE A 33 12.62 -16.39 -0.46
CA ILE A 33 12.58 -15.96 0.95
C ILE A 33 13.45 -14.75 1.18
N LEU A 34 14.71 -14.76 0.74
CA LEU A 34 15.62 -13.64 1.01
C LEU A 34 15.33 -12.42 0.14
N PHE A 35 15.02 -12.63 -1.15
CA PHE A 35 14.83 -11.54 -2.11
C PHE A 35 13.41 -11.43 -2.67
N GLY A 36 12.48 -12.31 -2.27
CA GLY A 36 11.13 -12.34 -2.82
C GLY A 36 10.32 -11.06 -2.59
N LEU A 37 10.63 -10.31 -1.52
CA LEU A 37 9.99 -9.04 -1.19
C LEU A 37 10.55 -7.85 -1.98
N ASN A 38 11.71 -7.97 -2.62
CA ASN A 38 12.33 -6.89 -3.39
C ASN A 38 11.44 -6.44 -4.54
N HIS A 39 10.71 -7.36 -5.17
CA HIS A 39 9.77 -7.00 -6.23
C HIS A 39 8.65 -6.08 -5.71
N ALA A 40 8.20 -6.24 -4.47
CA ALA A 40 7.22 -5.34 -3.86
C ALA A 40 7.84 -3.96 -3.60
N LEU A 41 9.09 -3.92 -3.11
CA LEU A 41 9.86 -2.69 -2.93
C LEU A 41 10.01 -1.93 -4.26
N PHE A 42 10.49 -2.57 -5.32
CA PHE A 42 10.68 -1.91 -6.62
C PHE A 42 9.35 -1.45 -7.22
N SER A 43 8.31 -2.29 -7.14
CA SER A 43 6.97 -1.92 -7.64
C SER A 43 6.38 -0.72 -6.88
N SER A 44 6.73 -0.54 -5.60
CA SER A 44 6.28 0.61 -4.82
C SER A 44 6.79 1.95 -5.37
N MET A 45 7.95 1.98 -6.04
CA MET A 45 8.48 3.19 -6.68
C MET A 45 7.60 3.67 -7.84
N THR A 46 7.08 2.74 -8.65
CA THR A 46 6.07 3.05 -9.67
C THR A 46 4.80 3.62 -9.02
N GLY A 47 4.34 3.00 -7.94
CA GLY A 47 3.17 3.48 -7.17
C GLY A 47 3.39 4.89 -6.61
N LEU A 48 4.59 5.19 -6.10
CA LEU A 48 4.98 6.51 -5.61
C LEU A 48 4.94 7.55 -6.72
N GLY A 49 5.47 7.23 -7.91
CA GLY A 49 5.39 8.10 -9.08
C GLY A 49 3.95 8.47 -9.47
N ILE A 50 3.04 7.49 -9.44
CA ILE A 50 1.60 7.70 -9.66
C ILE A 50 0.98 8.57 -8.55
N ALA A 51 1.35 8.33 -7.30
CA ALA A 51 0.86 9.12 -6.17
C ALA A 51 1.27 10.60 -6.27
N ILE A 52 2.54 10.86 -6.61
CA ILE A 52 3.06 12.22 -6.84
C ILE A 52 2.32 12.87 -8.02
N ALA A 53 2.12 12.15 -9.12
CA ALA A 53 1.38 12.67 -10.28
C ALA A 53 -0.05 13.11 -9.93
N ARG A 54 -0.72 12.37 -9.04
CA ARG A 54 -2.07 12.69 -8.58
C ARG A 54 -2.11 13.96 -7.73
N MET A 55 -1.03 14.29 -7.01
CA MET A 55 -0.92 15.48 -6.17
C MET A 55 -0.32 16.69 -6.91
N ALA A 56 0.30 16.48 -8.06
CA ALA A 56 0.96 17.53 -8.83
C ALA A 56 -0.04 18.49 -9.48
N THR A 57 0.16 19.78 -9.27
CA THR A 57 -0.56 20.85 -9.99
C THR A 57 0.06 21.17 -11.34
N ASN A 58 1.37 20.91 -11.50
CA ASN A 58 2.09 21.13 -12.76
C ASN A 58 1.87 19.95 -13.74
N PRO A 59 1.40 20.20 -14.98
CA PRO A 59 1.14 19.15 -15.97
C PRO A 59 2.40 18.37 -16.37
N LEU A 60 3.57 19.02 -16.40
CA LEU A 60 4.83 18.35 -16.71
C LEU A 60 5.20 17.34 -15.62
N LEU A 61 5.08 17.73 -14.34
CA LEU A 61 5.36 16.84 -13.22
C LEU A 61 4.35 15.69 -13.15
N ARG A 62 3.09 15.95 -13.51
CA ARG A 62 2.03 14.94 -13.59
C ARG A 62 2.32 13.84 -14.61
N PHE A 63 2.97 14.17 -15.73
CA PHE A 63 3.40 13.19 -16.73
C PHE A 63 4.76 12.57 -16.42
N ALA A 64 5.71 13.37 -15.92
CA ALA A 64 7.07 12.92 -15.65
C ALA A 64 7.14 11.99 -14.43
N ALA A 65 6.36 12.23 -13.36
CA ALA A 65 6.46 11.48 -12.12
C ALA A 65 6.18 9.97 -12.26
N PRO A 66 5.15 9.51 -13.01
CA PRO A 66 4.94 8.08 -13.23
C PRO A 66 6.06 7.44 -14.06
N VAL A 67 6.59 8.16 -15.06
CA VAL A 67 7.71 7.70 -15.89
C VAL A 67 8.96 7.54 -15.04
N ILE A 68 9.30 8.55 -14.22
CA ILE A 68 10.45 8.51 -13.31
C ILE A 68 10.29 7.35 -12.31
N GLY A 69 9.11 7.18 -11.72
CA GLY A 69 8.83 6.08 -10.79
C GLY A 69 9.02 4.70 -11.43
N TRP A 70 8.51 4.52 -12.64
CA TRP A 70 8.67 3.29 -13.41
C TRP A 70 10.12 3.03 -13.83
N SER A 71 10.82 4.04 -14.36
CA SER A 71 12.24 3.94 -14.71
C SER A 71 13.11 3.63 -13.50
N THR A 72 12.81 4.23 -12.34
CA THR A 72 13.48 3.93 -11.07
C THR A 72 13.25 2.48 -10.65
N ALA A 73 12.00 1.99 -10.75
CA ALA A 73 11.68 0.59 -10.46
C ALA A 73 12.48 -0.38 -11.34
N MET A 74 12.55 -0.11 -12.64
CA MET A 74 13.33 -0.93 -13.57
C MET A 74 14.83 -0.86 -13.27
N PHE A 75 15.36 0.32 -12.99
CA PHE A 75 16.76 0.52 -12.69
C PHE A 75 17.17 -0.21 -11.42
N LEU A 76 16.39 -0.10 -10.34
CA LEU A 76 16.65 -0.80 -9.09
C LEU A 76 16.58 -2.33 -9.26
N HIS A 77 15.61 -2.81 -10.03
CA HIS A 77 15.50 -4.23 -10.34
C HIS A 77 16.69 -4.74 -11.14
N PHE A 78 17.12 -3.99 -12.16
CA PHE A 78 18.31 -4.29 -12.95
C PHE A 78 19.56 -4.30 -12.07
N LEU A 79 19.72 -3.28 -11.22
CA LEU A 79 20.86 -3.16 -10.31
C LEU A 79 20.94 -4.33 -9.34
N HIS A 80 19.80 -4.74 -8.76
CA HIS A 80 19.73 -5.93 -7.91
C HIS A 80 20.19 -7.18 -8.66
N ASN A 81 19.60 -7.46 -9.83
CA ASN A 81 20.00 -8.62 -10.65
C ASN A 81 21.48 -8.59 -11.03
N PHE A 82 21.98 -7.41 -11.38
CA PHE A 82 23.39 -7.20 -11.67
C PHE A 82 24.22 -7.59 -10.45
N THR A 83 23.97 -6.98 -9.28
CA THR A 83 24.76 -7.22 -8.06
C THR A 83 24.71 -8.67 -7.55
N VAL A 84 23.58 -9.37 -7.70
CA VAL A 84 23.44 -10.79 -7.30
C VAL A 84 24.12 -11.75 -8.29
N SER A 85 24.43 -11.30 -9.50
CA SER A 85 25.13 -12.11 -10.52
C SER A 85 26.66 -12.08 -10.40
N PHE A 86 27.24 -11.27 -9.50
CA PHE A 86 28.69 -11.16 -9.28
C PHE A 86 29.12 -11.74 -7.92
N ASP A 87 30.43 -11.75 -7.68
CA ASP A 87 31.11 -12.26 -6.49
C ASP A 87 30.45 -11.92 -5.13
N ASN A 88 30.80 -12.73 -4.13
CA ASN A 88 30.27 -12.69 -2.76
C ASN A 88 30.21 -11.30 -2.10
N LEU A 89 31.15 -10.39 -2.42
CA LEU A 89 31.16 -9.03 -1.85
C LEU A 89 29.98 -8.19 -2.36
N LEU A 90 29.68 -8.26 -3.66
CA LEU A 90 28.57 -7.50 -4.26
C LEU A 90 27.21 -8.08 -3.84
N CYS A 91 27.15 -9.39 -3.61
CA CYS A 91 25.98 -10.04 -3.02
C CYS A 91 25.67 -9.54 -1.59
N LEU A 92 26.69 -9.32 -0.75
CA LEU A 92 26.48 -8.72 0.58
C LEU A 92 25.97 -7.28 0.50
N VAL A 93 26.48 -6.49 -0.45
CA VAL A 93 26.00 -5.12 -0.69
C VAL A 93 24.55 -5.13 -1.15
N ALA A 94 24.18 -6.03 -2.06
CA ALA A 94 22.79 -6.21 -2.52
C ALA A 94 21.87 -6.54 -1.33
N PHE A 95 22.29 -7.48 -0.48
CA PHE A 95 21.54 -7.86 0.71
C PHE A 95 21.27 -6.68 1.65
N ILE A 96 22.29 -5.88 1.97
CA ILE A 96 22.13 -4.71 2.84
C ILE A 96 21.20 -3.67 2.20
N PHE A 97 21.38 -3.42 0.91
CA PHE A 97 20.56 -2.47 0.16
C PHE A 97 19.08 -2.87 0.14
N ASP A 98 18.80 -4.13 -0.16
CA ASP A 98 17.46 -4.68 -0.27
C ASP A 98 16.72 -4.65 1.07
N TRP A 99 17.33 -5.19 2.12
CA TRP A 99 16.74 -5.23 3.45
C TRP A 99 16.64 -3.83 4.07
N GLY A 100 17.59 -2.95 3.78
CA GLY A 100 17.53 -1.53 4.14
C GLY A 100 16.36 -0.81 3.46
N GLY A 101 16.17 -1.03 2.15
CA GLY A 101 15.05 -0.48 1.38
C GLY A 101 13.70 -1.02 1.84
N LEU A 102 13.62 -2.32 2.16
CA LEU A 102 12.44 -2.95 2.74
C LEU A 102 12.11 -2.33 4.11
N ALA A 103 13.11 -2.20 4.98
CA ALA A 103 12.95 -1.61 6.31
C ALA A 103 12.47 -0.16 6.22
N LEU A 104 13.07 0.65 5.34
CA LEU A 104 12.64 2.03 5.09
C LEU A 104 11.19 2.08 4.62
N THR A 105 10.81 1.21 3.67
CA THR A 105 9.43 1.14 3.17
C THR A 105 8.46 0.75 4.26
N MET A 106 8.81 -0.21 5.11
CA MET A 106 8.01 -0.60 6.28
C MET A 106 7.84 0.57 7.26
N VAL A 107 8.90 1.34 7.53
CA VAL A 107 8.82 2.55 8.36
C VAL A 107 7.85 3.57 7.76
N ILE A 108 7.94 3.83 6.44
CA ILE A 108 7.03 4.74 5.74
C ILE A 108 5.58 4.25 5.83
N ILE A 109 5.32 2.95 5.62
CA ILE A 109 3.98 2.36 5.73
C ILE A 109 3.45 2.51 7.15
N VAL A 110 4.22 2.17 8.18
CA VAL A 110 3.82 2.29 9.58
C VAL A 110 3.52 3.75 9.94
N TRP A 111 4.38 4.67 9.48
CA TRP A 111 4.17 6.10 9.69
C TRP A 111 2.91 6.61 9.00
N ALA A 112 2.67 6.22 7.74
CA ALA A 112 1.47 6.57 7.00
C ALA A 112 0.20 6.04 7.68
N LEU A 113 0.22 4.80 8.18
CA LEU A 113 -0.90 4.22 8.94
C LEU A 113 -1.14 4.94 10.28
N TYR A 114 -0.07 5.36 10.95
CA TYR A 114 -0.17 6.17 12.16
C TYR A 114 -0.80 7.53 11.86
N GLN A 115 -0.37 8.18 10.78
CA GLN A 115 -0.92 9.46 10.34
C GLN A 115 -2.40 9.34 9.94
N GLU A 116 -2.77 8.31 9.17
CA GLU A 116 -4.18 8.02 8.82
C GLU A 116 -5.03 7.90 10.09
N ARG A 117 -4.54 7.16 11.10
CA ARG A 117 -5.24 7.00 12.38
C ARG A 117 -5.43 8.32 13.10
N GLN A 118 -4.43 9.20 13.11
CA GLN A 118 -4.53 10.52 13.74
C GLN A 118 -5.57 11.40 13.02
N TRP A 119 -5.59 11.38 11.68
CA TRP A 119 -6.60 12.10 10.91
C TRP A 119 -8.01 11.58 11.17
N LEU A 120 -8.21 10.26 11.16
CA LEU A 120 -9.52 9.66 11.45
C LEU A 120 -10.04 10.11 12.82
N ARG A 121 -9.20 10.07 13.86
CA ARG A 121 -9.57 10.50 15.22
C ARG A 121 -9.91 11.98 15.29
N LYS A 122 -9.10 12.83 14.65
CA LYS A 122 -9.29 14.28 14.67
C LYS A 122 -10.57 14.72 13.94
N TYR A 123 -10.87 14.13 12.79
CA TYR A 123 -11.96 14.61 11.92
C TYR A 123 -13.29 13.88 12.09
N LEU A 124 -13.28 12.63 12.58
CA LEU A 124 -14.52 11.86 12.80
C LEU A 124 -15.14 12.08 14.19
N VAL A 125 -14.43 12.66 15.16
CA VAL A 125 -14.98 12.92 16.50
C VAL A 125 -16.20 13.85 16.46
N GLU A 126 -16.19 14.84 15.56
CA GLU A 126 -17.31 15.76 15.33
C GLU A 126 -18.53 15.02 14.77
N GLU A 127 -18.32 14.01 13.92
CA GLU A 127 -19.41 13.23 13.32
C GLU A 127 -20.13 12.34 14.35
N VAL A 128 -19.45 11.98 15.43
CA VAL A 128 -20.09 11.32 16.58
C VAL A 128 -20.99 12.29 17.34
N GLN A 129 -20.55 13.54 17.53
CA GLN A 129 -21.33 14.58 18.20
C GLN A 129 -22.57 14.98 17.39
N LEU A 130 -22.45 14.99 16.06
CA LEU A 130 -23.55 15.25 15.14
C LEU A 130 -24.51 14.04 14.98
N GLY A 131 -24.21 12.90 15.59
CA GLY A 131 -25.04 11.69 15.52
C GLY A 131 -24.97 10.94 14.19
N VAL A 132 -24.05 11.30 13.30
CA VAL A 132 -23.81 10.61 12.02
C VAL A 132 -23.15 9.26 12.23
N LEU A 133 -22.27 9.15 13.24
CA LEU A 133 -21.58 7.91 13.62
C LEU A 133 -21.88 7.53 15.07
N THR A 134 -22.08 6.24 15.32
CA THR A 134 -22.13 5.72 16.69
C THR A 134 -20.73 5.63 17.30
N LEU A 135 -20.63 5.71 18.64
CA LEU A 135 -19.36 5.57 19.36
C LEU A 135 -18.63 4.26 19.02
N ASN A 136 -19.39 3.17 18.89
CA ASN A 136 -18.87 1.83 18.59
C ASN A 136 -18.30 1.74 17.15
N GLN A 137 -18.98 2.37 16.18
CA GLN A 137 -18.48 2.49 14.81
C GLN A 137 -17.23 3.35 14.75
N TYR A 138 -17.20 4.50 15.44
CA TYR A 138 -16.04 5.38 15.51
C TYR A 138 -14.79 4.67 16.06
N GLU A 139 -14.92 3.95 17.17
CA GLU A 139 -13.80 3.19 17.74
C GLU A 139 -13.26 2.11 16.80
N THR A 140 -14.17 1.45 16.08
CA THR A 140 -13.82 0.38 15.14
C THR A 140 -13.11 0.95 13.91
N VAL A 141 -13.59 2.08 13.36
CA VAL A 141 -12.96 2.78 12.23
C VAL A 141 -11.57 3.30 12.60
N CYS A 142 -11.41 3.87 13.81
CA CYS A 142 -10.14 4.43 14.27
C CYS A 142 -9.09 3.38 14.69
N SER A 143 -9.43 2.09 14.67
CA SER A 143 -8.52 1.01 15.06
C SER A 143 -8.36 0.01 13.91
N GLY A 144 -7.20 0.06 13.24
CA GLY A 144 -6.91 -0.84 12.11
C GLY A 144 -7.08 -2.32 12.44
N ARG A 145 -6.70 -2.75 13.65
CA ARG A 145 -6.89 -4.15 14.10
C ARG A 145 -8.37 -4.52 14.26
N LYS A 146 -9.17 -3.65 14.92
CA LYS A 146 -10.62 -3.88 15.05
C LYS A 146 -11.30 -3.85 13.66
N ARG A 147 -10.91 -2.91 12.79
CA ARG A 147 -11.39 -2.77 11.41
C ARG A 147 -11.16 -4.04 10.58
N SER A 148 -9.94 -4.56 10.58
CA SER A 148 -9.58 -5.78 9.85
C SER A 148 -10.23 -7.02 10.45
N GLY A 149 -10.28 -7.13 11.79
CA GLY A 149 -10.95 -8.22 12.50
C GLY A 149 -12.45 -8.27 12.19
N HIS A 150 -13.14 -7.12 12.24
CA HIS A 150 -14.57 -7.05 11.93
C HIS A 150 -14.84 -7.40 10.47
N ARG A 151 -14.04 -6.90 9.51
CA ARG A 151 -14.16 -7.29 8.10
C ARG A 151 -14.02 -8.79 7.90
N PHE A 152 -13.01 -9.39 8.52
CA PHE A 152 -12.76 -10.81 8.40
C PHE A 152 -13.87 -11.64 9.04
N GLN A 153 -14.36 -11.24 10.22
CA GLN A 153 -15.47 -11.89 10.90
C GLN A 153 -16.78 -11.80 10.08
N THR A 154 -17.09 -10.63 9.50
CA THR A 154 -18.27 -10.45 8.64
C THR A 154 -18.16 -11.28 7.37
N LEU A 155 -16.97 -11.37 6.77
CA LEU A 155 -16.74 -12.22 5.61
C LEU A 155 -17.01 -13.71 5.92
N LEU A 156 -16.50 -14.19 7.06
CA LEU A 156 -16.66 -15.59 7.47
C LEU A 156 -18.08 -15.91 7.94
N SER A 157 -18.75 -15.00 8.66
CA SER A 157 -20.05 -15.29 9.28
C SER A 157 -21.26 -14.90 8.42
N GLN A 158 -21.16 -13.84 7.61
CA GLN A 158 -22.29 -13.28 6.86
C GLN A 158 -22.08 -13.29 5.33
N GLY A 159 -20.90 -13.70 4.86
CA GLY A 159 -20.59 -13.85 3.45
C GLY A 159 -20.15 -12.55 2.74
N LEU A 160 -20.09 -12.62 1.41
CA LEU A 160 -19.46 -11.58 0.59
C LEU A 160 -20.25 -10.26 0.53
N ARG A 161 -21.59 -10.31 0.44
CA ARG A 161 -22.40 -9.07 0.27
C ARG A 161 -22.28 -8.11 1.47
N PRO A 162 -22.42 -8.56 2.73
CA PRO A 162 -22.23 -7.70 3.90
C PRO A 162 -20.78 -7.23 4.05
N TYR A 163 -19.80 -8.04 3.66
CA TYR A 163 -18.40 -7.63 3.61
C TYR A 163 -18.16 -6.42 2.67
N TRP A 164 -18.78 -6.43 1.48
CA TRP A 164 -18.66 -5.31 0.53
C TRP A 164 -19.33 -4.04 1.07
N GLN A 165 -20.51 -4.15 1.68
CA GLN A 165 -21.21 -3.03 2.31
C GLN A 165 -20.40 -2.42 3.45
N LEU A 166 -19.86 -3.26 4.34
CA LEU A 166 -19.00 -2.84 5.44
C LEU A 166 -17.70 -2.19 4.93
N SER A 167 -17.11 -2.73 3.86
CA SER A 167 -15.92 -2.17 3.24
C SER A 167 -16.18 -0.80 2.64
N ARG A 168 -17.35 -0.60 2.00
CA ARG A 168 -17.80 0.69 1.48
C ARG A 168 -18.05 1.71 2.59
N PHE A 169 -18.67 1.29 3.70
CA PHE A 169 -18.86 2.15 4.87
C PHE A 169 -17.52 2.67 5.41
N TYR A 170 -16.56 1.78 5.67
CA TYR A 170 -15.24 2.19 6.15
C TYR A 170 -14.48 3.06 5.15
N TYR A 171 -14.61 2.80 3.85
CA TYR A 171 -14.02 3.64 2.81
C TYR A 171 -14.61 5.06 2.86
N ARG A 172 -15.93 5.22 2.98
CA ARG A 172 -16.59 6.52 3.12
C ARG A 172 -16.18 7.27 4.39
N CYS A 173 -16.02 6.58 5.52
CA CYS A 173 -15.51 7.21 6.74
C CYS A 173 -14.08 7.75 6.56
N SER A 174 -13.19 6.96 5.95
CA SER A 174 -11.84 7.43 5.62
C SER A 174 -11.88 8.59 4.63
N GLU A 175 -12.69 8.50 3.58
CA GLU A 175 -12.86 9.56 2.58
C GLU A 175 -13.34 10.87 3.21
N LEU A 176 -14.33 10.82 4.11
CA LEU A 176 -14.81 11.98 4.86
C LEU A 176 -13.67 12.63 5.66
N ALA A 177 -12.90 11.85 6.41
CA ALA A 177 -11.79 12.37 7.20
C ALA A 177 -10.71 13.03 6.32
N TYR A 178 -10.37 12.42 5.18
CA TYR A 178 -9.43 12.98 4.22
C TYR A 178 -9.95 14.27 3.59
N LYS A 179 -11.24 14.33 3.23
CA LYS A 179 -11.87 15.53 2.65
C LYS A 179 -11.95 16.68 3.65
N LYS A 180 -12.28 16.41 4.92
CA LYS A 180 -12.24 17.41 5.99
C LYS A 180 -10.83 17.93 6.25
N HIS A 181 -9.83 17.06 6.25
CA HIS A 181 -8.42 17.47 6.32
C HIS A 181 -8.01 18.36 5.14
N HIS A 182 -8.38 17.97 3.93
CA HIS A 182 -8.07 18.75 2.73
C HIS A 182 -8.80 20.11 2.71
N PHE A 183 -10.08 20.14 3.10
CA PHE A 183 -10.83 21.39 3.26
C PHE A 183 -10.20 22.32 4.30
N ALA A 184 -9.72 21.78 5.43
CA ALA A 184 -9.03 22.57 6.45
C ALA A 184 -7.73 23.23 5.94
N LEU A 185 -7.09 22.65 4.92
CA LEU A 185 -5.87 23.20 4.31
C LEU A 185 -6.15 24.18 3.16
N PHE A 186 -7.15 23.92 2.32
CA PHE A 186 -7.35 24.64 1.06
C PHE A 186 -8.64 25.47 0.98
N GLN A 187 -9.57 25.33 1.94
CA GLN A 187 -10.84 26.06 2.04
C GLN A 187 -11.68 26.10 0.74
N ASP A 188 -11.60 25.05 -0.08
CA ASP A 188 -12.29 24.98 -1.38
C ASP A 188 -13.77 24.62 -1.20
N ALA A 189 -14.66 25.46 -1.74
CA ALA A 189 -16.12 25.29 -1.72
C ALA A 189 -16.59 23.94 -2.31
N ARG A 190 -15.86 23.37 -3.27
CA ARG A 190 -16.19 22.06 -3.85
C ARG A 190 -16.03 20.92 -2.84
N ASN A 191 -15.07 21.00 -1.93
CA ASN A 191 -14.88 19.98 -0.90
C ASN A 191 -15.94 20.05 0.19
N GLN A 192 -16.53 21.23 0.44
CA GLN A 192 -17.63 21.38 1.38
C GLN A 192 -18.89 20.63 0.91
N GLN A 193 -19.25 20.74 -0.37
CA GLN A 193 -20.36 19.97 -0.94
C GLN A 193 -20.12 18.46 -0.84
N LEU A 194 -18.92 18.01 -1.19
CA LEU A 194 -18.56 16.58 -1.09
C LEU A 194 -18.61 16.03 0.34
N ILE A 195 -18.29 16.84 1.35
CA ILE A 195 -18.38 16.45 2.76
C ILE A 195 -19.84 16.16 3.14
N GLU A 196 -20.77 17.01 2.72
CA GLU A 196 -22.20 16.80 3.00
C GLU A 196 -22.77 15.59 2.25
N ASP A 197 -22.39 15.40 0.99
CA ASP A 197 -22.80 14.21 0.22
C ASP A 197 -22.32 12.91 0.90
N ILE A 198 -21.08 12.89 1.39
CA ILE A 198 -20.53 11.72 2.09
C ILE A 198 -21.23 11.51 3.45
N ARG A 199 -21.62 12.58 4.16
CA ARG A 199 -22.40 12.46 5.41
C ARG A 199 -23.75 11.79 5.15
N GLN A 200 -24.46 12.19 4.10
CA GLN A 200 -25.73 11.57 3.72
C GLN A 200 -25.54 10.08 3.36
N ASP A 201 -24.52 9.75 2.57
CA ASP A 201 -24.15 8.36 2.26
C ASP A 201 -23.88 7.54 3.54
N LEU A 202 -23.19 8.11 4.53
CA LEU A 202 -22.88 7.42 5.78
C LEU A 202 -24.12 7.15 6.64
N THR A 203 -25.06 8.09 6.70
CA THR A 203 -26.32 7.86 7.43
C THR A 203 -27.21 6.78 6.80
N THR A 204 -27.14 6.59 5.48
CA THR A 204 -27.86 5.52 4.78
C THR A 204 -27.16 4.16 4.92
N LEU A 205 -25.83 4.13 4.87
CA LEU A 205 -25.02 2.91 5.01
C LEU A 205 -24.85 2.43 6.45
N GLY A 206 -25.03 3.31 7.43
CA GLY A 206 -24.86 3.02 8.86
C GLY A 206 -26.08 2.41 9.55
N ARG A 207 -27.21 2.27 8.84
CA ARG A 207 -28.44 1.58 9.28
C ARG A 207 -28.44 0.13 8.83
#